data_AF-A0A3P9A4W7-F1
#
_entry.id   AF-A0A3P9A4W7-F1
#
_cell.length_a   1.000
_cell.length_b   1.000
_cell.length_c   1.000
_cell.angle_alpha   90.00
_cell.angle_beta   90.00
_cell.angle_gamma   90.00
#
_symmetry.space_group_name_H-M   'P 1'
#
loop_
_entity.id
_entity.type
_entity.pdbx_description
1 polymer ?
#
loop_
_entity_poly.entity_id
_entity_poly.type
_entity_poly.pdbx_seq_one_letter_code
_entity_poly.pdbx_strand_id
1 'polypeptide(L)'
;MASENEDLDKEFEEWKIEHVCAFTGKEYKSEEEEAKRKTIWLQSRNFVIEHNKKYDQGETTFTCGMNHMSDLEPHEICCGGRRKCHKEKTES
;
A
#
# COMPACT_ATOMS: atom_id res chain seq x y z
N MET A 1 -0.01 -13.05 18.61
CA MET A 1 -0.71 -12.15 17.68
C MET A 1 -0.52 -10.67 18.00
N ALA A 2 0.10 -10.27 19.12
CA ALA A 2 0.45 -8.86 19.38
C ALA A 2 1.80 -8.44 18.75
N SER A 3 2.75 -9.38 18.62
CA SER A 3 4.09 -9.12 18.11
C SER A 3 4.11 -8.65 16.66
N GLU A 4 3.27 -9.22 15.80
CA GLU A 4 3.27 -8.92 14.36
C GLU A 4 2.81 -7.48 14.06
N ASN A 5 1.98 -6.88 14.93
CA ASN A 5 1.55 -5.49 14.79
C ASN A 5 2.63 -4.49 15.22
N GLU A 6 3.52 -4.85 16.13
CA GLU A 6 4.64 -4.01 16.57
C GLU A 6 5.75 -3.96 15.51
N ASP A 7 6.06 -5.10 14.89
CA ASP A 7 7.03 -5.16 13.79
C ASP A 7 6.58 -4.31 12.58
N LEU A 8 5.28 -4.35 12.25
CA LEU A 8 4.71 -3.54 11.16
C LEU A 8 4.68 -2.05 11.48
N ASP A 9 4.55 -1.67 12.75
CA ASP A 9 4.58 -0.27 13.16
C ASP A 9 5.98 0.31 12.97
N LYS A 10 7.00 -0.41 13.43
CA LYS A 10 8.40 -0.02 13.26
C LYS A 10 8.80 0.08 11.78
N GLU A 11 8.41 -0.90 10.98
CA GLU A 11 8.73 -0.88 9.55
C GLU A 11 8.01 0.28 8.82
N PHE A 12 6.79 0.62 9.25
CA PHE A 12 6.06 1.77 8.74
C PHE A 12 6.72 3.10 9.15
N GLU A 13 7.27 3.22 10.36
CA GLU A 13 8.04 4.39 10.78
C GLU A 13 9.32 4.56 9.94
N GLU A 14 10.07 3.47 9.73
CA GLU A 14 11.27 3.49 8.88
C GLU A 14 10.91 3.87 7.43
N TRP A 15 9.83 3.31 6.90
CA TRP A 15 9.32 3.65 5.57
C TRP A 15 8.89 5.12 5.46
N LYS A 16 8.23 5.66 6.49
CA LYS A 16 7.81 7.07 6.55
C LYS A 16 9.00 8.02 6.46
N ILE A 17 10.08 7.71 7.16
CA ILE A 17 11.31 8.52 7.13
C ILE A 17 11.96 8.45 5.74
N GLU A 18 12.13 7.24 5.19
CA GLU A 18 12.84 7.04 3.93
C GLU A 18 12.06 7.50 2.70
N HIS A 19 10.75 7.26 2.66
CA HIS A 19 9.93 7.49 1.46
C HIS A 19 9.06 8.75 1.54
N VAL A 20 8.51 9.08 2.71
CA VAL A 20 7.64 10.26 2.86
C VAL A 20 8.48 11.49 3.19
N CYS A 21 9.30 11.44 4.22
CA CYS A 21 10.13 12.57 4.63
C CYS A 21 11.24 12.86 3.61
N ALA A 22 12.01 11.85 3.19
CA ALA A 22 13.15 12.08 2.27
C ALA A 22 12.71 12.46 0.84
N PHE A 23 11.59 11.92 0.35
CA PHE A 23 11.16 12.11 -1.04
C PHE A 23 10.11 13.20 -1.22
N THR A 24 9.16 13.33 -0.28
CA THR A 24 8.09 14.34 -0.38
C THR A 24 8.30 15.54 0.54
N GLY A 25 9.15 15.44 1.56
CA GLY A 25 9.36 16.49 2.56
C GLY A 25 8.11 16.81 3.37
N LYS A 26 7.12 15.91 3.41
CA LYS A 26 5.85 16.10 4.11
C LYS A 26 5.79 15.19 5.32
N GLU A 27 5.40 15.74 6.45
CA GLU A 27 4.99 14.97 7.62
C GLU A 27 3.45 14.90 7.64
N TYR A 28 2.90 13.73 7.96
CA TYR A 28 1.45 13.57 8.13
C TYR A 28 1.01 14.47 9.29
N LYS A 29 0.04 15.33 9.03
CA LYS A 29 -0.37 16.37 10.00
C LYS A 29 -1.29 15.83 11.09
N SER A 30 -1.81 14.61 10.94
CA SER A 30 -2.81 14.03 11.83
C SER A 30 -2.68 12.52 11.94
N GLU A 31 -2.89 12.01 13.16
CA GLU A 31 -2.94 10.57 13.47
C GLU A 31 -4.04 9.84 12.68
N GLU A 32 -5.15 10.52 12.34
CA GLU A 32 -6.21 9.92 11.51
C GLU A 32 -5.74 9.69 10.07
N GLU A 33 -5.01 10.64 9.49
CA GLU A 33 -4.41 10.45 8.18
C GLU A 33 -3.36 9.33 8.23
N GLU A 34 -2.54 9.31 9.26
CA GLU A 34 -1.54 8.27 9.45
C GLU A 34 -2.15 6.87 9.55
N ALA A 35 -3.24 6.69 10.31
CA ALA A 35 -3.92 5.41 10.42
C ALA A 35 -4.50 4.94 9.07
N LYS A 36 -5.07 5.86 8.29
CA LYS A 36 -5.56 5.56 6.92
C LYS A 36 -4.41 5.17 6.01
N ARG A 37 -3.34 5.98 5.97
CA ARG A 37 -2.12 5.76 5.19
C ARG A 37 -1.43 4.44 5.54
N LYS A 38 -1.31 4.11 6.83
CA LYS A 38 -0.83 2.80 7.31
C LYS A 38 -1.69 1.64 6.80
N THR A 39 -3.02 1.80 6.78
CA THR A 39 -3.93 0.78 6.24
C THR A 39 -3.69 0.53 4.74
N ILE A 40 -3.46 1.60 3.98
CA ILE A 40 -3.18 1.54 2.54
C ILE A 40 -1.82 0.87 2.29
N TRP A 41 -0.80 1.27 3.06
CA TRP A 41 0.52 0.66 3.01
C TRP A 41 0.47 -0.85 3.29
N LEU A 42 -0.30 -1.28 4.30
CA LEU A 42 -0.51 -2.70 4.59
C LEU A 42 -1.18 -3.44 3.42
N GLN A 43 -2.17 -2.83 2.79
CA GLN A 43 -2.84 -3.41 1.61
C GLN A 43 -1.89 -3.54 0.42
N SER A 44 -1.10 -2.51 0.14
CA SER A 44 -0.07 -2.51 -0.91
C SER A 44 0.97 -3.60 -0.66
N ARG A 45 1.44 -3.75 0.59
CA ARG A 45 2.39 -4.80 0.99
C ARG A 45 1.84 -6.19 0.73
N ASN A 46 0.60 -6.44 1.16
CA ASN A 46 -0.04 -7.73 0.95
C ASN A 46 -0.25 -8.03 -0.54
N PHE A 47 -0.62 -7.02 -1.33
CA PHE A 47 -0.73 -7.15 -2.78
C PHE A 47 0.61 -7.50 -3.44
N VAL A 48 1.70 -6.82 -3.04
CA VAL A 48 3.05 -7.11 -3.53
C VAL A 48 3.45 -8.55 -3.22
N ILE A 49 3.21 -9.02 -2.00
CA ILE A 49 3.51 -10.40 -1.59
C ILE A 49 2.70 -11.40 -2.43
N GLU A 50 1.40 -11.19 -2.59
CA GLU A 50 0.55 -12.07 -3.39
C GLU A 50 0.97 -12.07 -4.86
N HIS A 51 1.29 -10.90 -5.43
CA HIS A 51 1.72 -10.77 -6.81
C HIS A 51 3.08 -11.45 -7.05
N ASN A 52 4.04 -11.27 -6.15
CA ASN A 52 5.35 -11.92 -6.27
C ASN A 52 5.24 -13.44 -6.10
N LYS A 53 4.28 -13.93 -5.30
CA LYS A 53 3.96 -15.36 -5.25
C LYS A 53 3.40 -15.88 -6.57
N LYS A 54 2.49 -15.13 -7.21
CA LYS A 54 1.97 -15.44 -8.55
C LYS A 54 3.07 -15.40 -9.62
N TYR A 55 4.05 -14.50 -9.47
CA TYR A 55 5.23 -14.45 -10.33
C TYR A 55 6.09 -15.70 -10.21
N ASP A 56 6.36 -16.17 -8.99
CA ASP A 56 7.08 -17.43 -8.75
C ASP A 56 6.36 -18.65 -9.34
N GLN A 57 5.03 -18.61 -9.32
CA GLN A 57 4.17 -19.61 -9.96
C GLN A 57 4.10 -19.49 -11.49
N GLY A 58 4.71 -18.45 -12.08
CA GLY A 58 4.70 -18.18 -13.51
C GLY A 58 3.39 -17.62 -14.06
N GLU A 59 2.46 -17.18 -13.19
CA GLU A 59 1.17 -16.60 -13.59
C GLU A 59 1.29 -15.13 -14.01
N THR A 60 2.34 -14.43 -13.56
CA THR A 60 2.60 -13.02 -13.89
C THR A 60 4.01 -12.85 -14.43
N THR A 61 4.20 -11.87 -15.31
CA THR A 61 5.48 -11.63 -16.01
C THR A 61 6.31 -10.52 -15.41
N PHE A 62 5.81 -9.87 -14.35
CA PHE A 62 6.48 -8.78 -13.67
C PHE A 62 6.42 -8.99 -12.16
N THR A 63 7.38 -8.39 -11.45
CA THR A 63 7.38 -8.35 -9.99
C THR A 63 6.94 -6.96 -9.54
N CYS A 64 6.26 -6.90 -8.40
CA CYS A 64 5.90 -5.64 -7.75
C CYS A 64 6.82 -5.43 -6.54
N GLY A 65 7.07 -4.16 -6.21
CA GLY A 65 7.86 -3.75 -5.05
C GLY A 65 7.15 -2.64 -4.28
N MET A 66 7.46 -2.53 -2.99
CA MET A 66 7.02 -1.41 -2.17
C MET A 66 7.69 -0.13 -2.69
N ASN A 67 6.91 0.91 -2.97
CA ASN A 67 7.42 2.18 -3.48
C ASN A 67 6.72 3.36 -2.79
N HIS A 68 7.09 4.60 -3.11
CA HIS A 68 6.45 5.80 -2.55
C HIS A 68 4.96 5.93 -2.89
N MET A 69 4.48 5.19 -3.91
CA MET A 69 3.06 5.09 -4.25
C MET A 69 2.33 4.03 -3.42
N SER A 70 3.02 3.28 -2.56
CA SER A 70 2.39 2.28 -1.70
C SER A 70 1.49 2.90 -0.62
N ASP A 71 1.57 4.21 -0.41
CA ASP A 71 0.67 5.00 0.42
C ASP A 71 -0.50 5.62 -0.36
N LEU A 72 -0.49 5.52 -1.69
CA LEU A 72 -1.55 6.03 -2.54
C LEU A 72 -2.55 4.92 -2.83
N GLU A 73 -3.82 5.17 -2.56
CA GLU A 73 -4.84 4.19 -2.94
C GLU A 73 -4.95 4.10 -4.46
N PRO A 74 -5.25 2.92 -5.02
CA PRO A 74 -5.57 2.79 -6.44
C PRO A 74 -6.73 3.69 -6.87
N HIS A 75 -7.61 4.10 -5.94
CA HIS A 75 -8.67 5.07 -6.21
C HIS A 75 -8.13 6.51 -6.40
N GLU A 76 -7.02 6.88 -5.73
CA GLU A 76 -6.32 8.16 -5.91
C GLU A 76 -5.45 8.14 -7.19
N ILE A 77 -4.87 6.98 -7.51
CA ILE A 77 -4.06 6.77 -8.73
C ILE A 77 -4.95 6.80 -10.00
N CYS A 78 -6.20 6.37 -9.91
CA CYS A 78 -7.11 6.24 -11.07
C CYS A 78 -7.64 7.59 -11.62
N CYS A 79 -7.41 8.71 -10.94
CA CYS A 79 -7.95 10.02 -11.34
C CYS A 79 -7.16 10.73 -12.46
N GLY A 80 -6.47 9.96 -13.32
CA GLY A 80 -5.89 10.44 -14.59
C GLY A 80 -6.58 9.93 -15.85
N GLY A 81 -7.55 9.01 -15.77
CA GLY A 81 -8.15 8.47 -16.99
C GLY A 81 -9.35 7.54 -16.77
N ARG A 82 -10.54 8.09 -17.01
CA ARG A 82 -11.82 7.41 -17.32
C ARG A 82 -11.78 5.87 -17.38
N ARG A 83 -11.97 5.17 -16.26
CA ARG A 83 -12.75 3.91 -16.24
C ARG A 83 -13.50 3.82 -14.92
N LYS A 84 -14.83 3.79 -14.98
CA LYS A 84 -15.68 3.53 -13.82
C LYS A 84 -15.41 2.09 -13.35
N CYS A 85 -14.83 1.92 -12.18
CA CYS A 85 -14.83 0.62 -11.49
C CYS A 85 -16.26 0.35 -11.02
N HIS A 86 -16.95 -0.57 -11.69
CA HIS A 86 -18.21 -1.13 -11.19
C HIS A 86 -17.83 -2.04 -10.01
N LYS A 87 -18.27 -1.69 -8.80
CA LYS A 87 -18.22 -2.59 -7.64
C LYS A 87 -19.29 -3.65 -7.89
N GLU A 88 -18.91 -4.83 -8.38
CA GLU A 88 -19.80 -5.99 -8.30
C GLU A 88 -19.76 -6.49 -6.86
N LYS A 89 -20.84 -6.18 -6.12
CA LYS A 89 -21.17 -6.87 -4.88
C LYS A 89 -21.65 -8.28 -5.26
N THR A 90 -20.91 -9.30 -4.86
CA THR A 90 -21.48 -10.65 -4.73
C THR A 90 -21.58 -10.95 -3.24
N GLU A 91 -22.74 -10.66 -2.68
CA GLU A 91 -23.22 -11.22 -1.42
C GLU A 91 -23.65 -12.67 -1.68
N SER A 92 -23.34 -13.60 -0.79
CA SER A 92 -23.93 -14.94 -0.71
C SER A 92 -24.06 -15.35 0.74
#